data_AF-A0A9E4L581-F1
#
_entry.id   AF-A0A9E4L581-F1
#
_cell.length_a   1.000
_cell.length_b   1.000
_cell.length_c   1.000
_cell.angle_alpha   90.00
_cell.angle_beta   90.00
_cell.angle_gamma   90.00
#
_symmetry.space_group_name_H-M   'P 1'
#
loop_
_entity.id
_entity.type
_entity.pdbx_description
1 polymer ?
#
loop_
_entity_poly.entity_id
_entity_poly.type
_entity_poly.pdbx_seq_one_letter_code
_entity_poly.pdbx_strand_id
1 'polypeptide(L)'
;MADAVSHDQNFKNLIVDYPRQALAFFAAEEAPRPGDDVSIVPVRQEQLKERLGDRFRELDAPLLVDWADGRRDAVVFALEEESDRRRFAPRRLARYCLDLAEMLGTDRVVPVVVFLRSGAAPGPLTLGTGRRAYLRFEYLACALGDM
;
A
#
# COMPACT_ATOMS: atom_id res chain seq x y z
N MET A 1 -21.03 -9.62 -19.85
CA MET A 1 -21.04 -9.49 -18.37
C MET A 1 -20.14 -10.58 -17.78
N ALA A 2 -18.82 -10.44 -17.99
CA ALA A 2 -17.81 -11.41 -17.53
C ALA A 2 -16.44 -10.77 -17.16
N ASP A 3 -16.35 -9.45 -16.96
CA ASP A 3 -15.03 -8.75 -16.91
C ASP A 3 -14.65 -8.09 -15.58
N ALA A 4 -15.49 -8.11 -14.54
CA ALA A 4 -15.12 -7.52 -13.25
C ALA A 4 -14.18 -8.41 -12.42
N VAL A 5 -14.17 -9.73 -12.69
CA VAL A 5 -13.24 -10.71 -12.08
C VAL A 5 -11.83 -10.63 -12.73
N SER A 6 -11.60 -9.74 -13.71
CA SER A 6 -10.42 -9.80 -14.59
C SER A 6 -9.34 -8.74 -14.35
N HIS A 7 -9.57 -7.63 -13.62
CA HIS A 7 -8.54 -6.58 -13.45
C HIS A 7 -7.92 -6.57 -12.05
N ASP A 8 -8.75 -6.47 -11.02
CA ASP A 8 -8.31 -6.46 -9.63
C ASP A 8 -7.49 -7.71 -9.26
N GLN A 9 -7.99 -8.90 -9.62
CA GLN A 9 -7.27 -10.15 -9.38
C GLN A 9 -5.94 -10.23 -10.16
N ASN A 10 -5.89 -9.69 -11.37
CA ASN A 10 -4.66 -9.67 -12.17
C ASN A 10 -3.63 -8.71 -11.58
N PHE A 11 -4.05 -7.56 -11.06
CA PHE A 11 -3.18 -6.66 -10.31
C PHE A 11 -2.61 -7.36 -9.06
N LYS A 12 -3.47 -7.98 -8.25
CA LYS A 12 -3.07 -8.76 -7.07
C LYS A 12 -2.04 -9.84 -7.42
N ASN A 13 -2.32 -10.63 -8.46
CA ASN A 13 -1.40 -11.68 -8.92
C ASN A 13 -0.06 -11.08 -9.34
N LEU A 14 -0.05 -9.96 -10.08
CA LEU A 14 1.19 -9.29 -10.50
C LEU A 14 2.05 -8.86 -9.30
N ILE A 15 1.43 -8.29 -8.26
CA ILE A 15 2.16 -7.89 -7.05
C ILE A 15 2.72 -9.11 -6.30
N VAL A 16 1.94 -10.19 -6.19
CA VAL A 16 2.34 -11.40 -5.47
C VAL A 16 3.39 -12.22 -6.22
N ASP A 17 3.28 -12.32 -7.55
CA ASP A 17 4.20 -13.09 -8.39
C ASP A 17 5.52 -12.36 -8.63
N TYR A 18 5.50 -11.02 -8.66
CA TYR A 18 6.66 -10.17 -8.94
C TYR A 18 6.87 -9.05 -7.90
N PRO A 19 6.96 -9.37 -6.59
CA PRO A 19 6.91 -8.37 -5.53
C PRO A 19 8.10 -7.41 -5.56
N ARG A 20 9.30 -7.91 -5.88
CA ARG A 20 10.49 -7.04 -6.00
C ARG A 20 10.34 -6.01 -7.12
N GLN A 21 9.92 -6.47 -8.29
CA GLN A 21 9.73 -5.62 -9.47
C GLN A 21 8.59 -4.64 -9.23
N ALA A 22 7.50 -5.08 -8.63
CA ALA A 22 6.38 -4.23 -8.26
C ALA A 22 6.81 -3.11 -7.31
N LEU A 23 7.54 -3.43 -6.22
CA LEU A 23 8.04 -2.40 -5.30
C LEU A 23 9.03 -1.45 -5.98
N ALA A 24 9.98 -1.97 -6.74
CA ALA A 24 10.94 -1.15 -7.48
C ALA A 24 10.25 -0.20 -8.47
N PHE A 25 9.10 -0.60 -9.01
CA PHE A 25 8.32 0.19 -9.96
C PHE A 25 7.41 1.21 -9.28
N PHE A 26 6.61 0.77 -8.30
CA PHE A 26 5.58 1.60 -7.68
C PHE A 26 6.07 2.44 -6.48
N ALA A 27 7.20 2.07 -5.89
CA ALA A 27 7.74 2.66 -4.67
C ALA A 27 9.27 2.77 -4.71
N ALA A 28 9.84 3.15 -5.86
CA ALA A 28 11.28 3.12 -6.14
C ALA A 28 12.17 3.73 -5.06
N GLU A 29 11.73 4.82 -4.41
CA GLU A 29 12.50 5.50 -3.36
C GLU A 29 12.57 4.71 -2.04
N GLU A 30 11.55 3.89 -1.76
CA GLU A 30 11.41 3.10 -0.54
C GLU A 30 11.78 1.62 -0.75
N ALA A 31 11.77 1.15 -1.99
CA ALA A 31 11.98 -0.24 -2.35
C ALA A 31 13.40 -0.75 -2.03
N PRO A 32 13.57 -2.07 -1.80
CA PRO A 32 14.87 -2.70 -1.75
C PRO A 32 15.69 -2.41 -3.01
N ARG A 33 16.99 -2.18 -2.84
CA ARG A 33 17.88 -1.95 -3.97
C ARG A 33 18.24 -3.26 -4.67
N PRO A 34 18.60 -3.21 -5.96
CA PRO A 34 19.17 -4.37 -6.64
C PRO A 34 20.39 -4.90 -5.88
N GLY A 35 20.35 -6.17 -5.48
CA GLY A 35 21.42 -6.82 -4.70
C GLY A 35 21.19 -6.86 -3.18
N ASP A 36 20.15 -6.20 -2.66
CA ASP A 36 19.77 -6.35 -1.25
C ASP A 36 19.25 -7.78 -0.99
N ASP A 37 19.74 -8.40 0.07
CA ASP A 37 19.24 -9.68 0.56
C ASP A 37 18.01 -9.45 1.44
N VAL A 38 16.83 -9.55 0.80
CA VAL A 38 15.53 -9.30 1.44
C VAL A 38 14.58 -10.48 1.27
N SER A 39 13.79 -10.76 2.29
CA SER A 39 12.59 -11.59 2.19
C SER A 39 11.40 -10.69 1.91
N ILE A 40 10.56 -11.03 0.92
CA ILE A 40 9.31 -10.31 0.65
C ILE A 40 8.17 -11.31 0.70
N VAL A 41 7.25 -11.11 1.64
CA VAL A 41 6.13 -12.01 1.87
C VAL A 41 4.81 -11.25 1.86
N PRO A 42 3.78 -11.74 1.13
CA PRO A 42 2.44 -11.18 1.24
C PRO A 42 1.87 -11.35 2.65
N VAL A 43 1.25 -10.30 3.19
CA VAL A 43 0.52 -10.36 4.45
C VAL A 43 -0.85 -10.96 4.16
N ARG A 44 -1.14 -12.13 4.76
CA ARG A 44 -2.34 -12.91 4.45
C ARG A 44 -3.63 -12.16 4.80
N GLN A 45 -4.53 -12.03 3.83
CA GLN A 45 -5.80 -11.34 3.99
C GLN A 45 -6.71 -12.00 5.03
N GLU A 46 -6.63 -13.31 5.25
CA GLU A 46 -7.41 -14.00 6.28
C GLU A 46 -7.03 -13.52 7.69
N GLN A 47 -5.73 -13.34 7.96
CA GLN A 47 -5.26 -12.80 9.24
C GLN A 47 -5.70 -11.35 9.45
N LEU A 48 -5.71 -10.57 8.37
CA LEU A 48 -6.27 -9.21 8.36
C LEU A 48 -7.77 -9.23 8.64
N LYS A 49 -8.54 -10.14 8.03
CA LYS A 49 -10.00 -10.30 8.26
C LYS A 49 -10.30 -10.64 9.72
N GLU A 50 -9.60 -11.65 10.27
CA GLU A 50 -9.81 -12.11 11.65
C GLU A 50 -9.51 -11.03 12.68
N ARG A 51 -8.49 -10.19 12.45
CA ARG A 51 -8.06 -9.16 13.41
C ARG A 51 -8.77 -7.82 13.23
N LEU A 52 -9.22 -7.48 12.01
CA LEU A 52 -9.86 -6.19 11.71
C LEU A 52 -11.40 -6.25 11.70
N GLY A 53 -12.01 -7.44 11.66
CA GLY A 53 -13.46 -7.63 11.67
C GLY A 53 -14.15 -7.00 10.46
N ASP A 54 -15.37 -6.46 10.61
CA ASP A 54 -16.13 -5.76 9.55
C ASP A 54 -15.43 -4.49 9.01
N ARG A 55 -14.33 -4.07 9.63
CA ARG A 55 -13.43 -3.02 9.11
C ARG A 55 -12.41 -3.59 8.13
N PHE A 56 -12.45 -4.89 7.84
CA PHE A 56 -11.73 -5.47 6.74
C PHE A 56 -12.19 -4.79 5.47
N ARG A 57 -11.24 -4.11 4.86
CA ARG A 57 -11.42 -3.55 3.55
C ARG A 57 -10.19 -3.96 2.78
N GLU A 58 -10.44 -4.40 1.57
CA GLU A 58 -9.45 -4.99 0.68
C GLU A 58 -8.35 -3.95 0.39
N LEU A 59 -7.24 -4.05 1.13
CA LEU A 59 -5.95 -3.67 0.56
C LEU A 59 -5.57 -4.80 -0.37
N ASP A 60 -5.13 -4.44 -1.57
CA ASP A 60 -5.03 -5.41 -2.64
C ASP A 60 -3.90 -6.40 -2.40
N ALA A 61 -2.74 -5.91 -1.97
CA ALA A 61 -1.59 -6.75 -1.66
C ALA A 61 -0.62 -6.09 -0.68
N PRO A 62 -0.86 -6.13 0.64
CA PRO A 62 0.14 -5.73 1.62
C PRO A 62 1.36 -6.68 1.56
N LEU A 63 2.56 -6.13 1.46
CA LEU A 63 3.83 -6.88 1.42
C LEU A 63 4.69 -6.53 2.64
N LEU A 64 5.14 -7.54 3.37
CA LEU A 64 6.15 -7.39 4.41
C LEU A 64 7.53 -7.63 3.80
N VAL A 65 8.43 -6.67 3.94
CA VAL A 65 9.81 -6.73 3.46
C VAL A 65 10.74 -6.76 4.66
N ASP A 66 11.54 -7.82 4.76
CA ASP A 66 12.51 -8.03 5.85
C ASP A 66 13.92 -8.12 5.26
N TRP A 67 14.89 -7.44 5.87
CA TRP A 67 16.29 -7.44 5.42
C TRP A 67 17.07 -8.49 6.22
N ALA A 68 17.70 -9.43 5.53
CA ALA A 68 18.40 -10.56 6.17
C ALA A 68 19.55 -10.12 7.08
N ASP A 69 20.10 -8.92 6.87
CA ASP A 69 21.17 -8.34 7.67
C ASP A 69 20.67 -7.60 8.93
N GLY A 70 19.35 -7.54 9.15
CA GLY A 70 18.72 -6.84 10.26
C GLY A 70 19.00 -5.34 10.29
N ARG A 71 19.59 -4.76 9.22
CA ARG A 71 19.95 -3.33 9.18
C ARG A 71 18.72 -2.43 9.10
N ARG A 72 17.57 -2.99 8.72
CA ARG A 72 16.28 -2.32 8.70
C ARG A 72 15.25 -3.22 9.34
N ASP A 73 14.51 -2.71 10.33
CA ASP A 73 13.30 -3.40 10.79
C ASP A 73 12.34 -3.56 9.61
N ALA A 74 11.57 -4.64 9.63
CA ALA A 74 10.68 -5.00 8.54
C ALA A 74 9.73 -3.84 8.17
N VAL A 75 9.60 -3.59 6.87
CA VAL A 75 8.79 -2.51 6.29
C VAL A 75 7.57 -3.11 5.62
N VAL A 76 6.40 -2.53 5.89
CA VAL A 76 5.13 -2.97 5.30
C VAL A 76 4.77 -2.04 4.16
N PHE A 77 4.66 -2.56 2.95
CA PHE A 77 4.13 -1.82 1.81
C PHE A 77 2.64 -2.10 1.68
N ALA A 78 1.81 -1.07 1.81
CA ALA A 78 0.36 -1.16 1.65
C ALA A 78 -0.02 -0.71 0.24
N LEU A 79 -0.13 -1.65 -0.70
CA LEU A 79 -0.52 -1.37 -2.09
C LEU A 79 -2.04 -1.40 -2.27
N GLU A 80 -2.57 -0.32 -2.84
CA GLU A 80 -3.99 -0.17 -3.21
C GLU A 80 -4.10 0.20 -4.70
N GLU A 81 -4.85 -0.58 -5.47
CA GLU A 81 -5.27 -0.22 -6.82
C GLU A 81 -6.49 0.70 -6.73
N GLU A 82 -6.48 1.79 -7.51
CA GLU A 82 -7.69 2.59 -7.67
C GLU A 82 -7.92 2.95 -9.15
N SER A 83 -9.00 2.39 -9.68
CA SER A 83 -9.48 2.63 -11.03
C SER A 83 -10.21 3.98 -11.18
N ASP A 84 -10.85 4.49 -10.13
CA ASP A 84 -11.53 5.80 -10.11
C ASP A 84 -11.00 6.69 -9.00
N ARG A 85 -10.11 7.62 -9.35
CA ARG A 85 -9.48 8.56 -8.40
C ARG A 85 -10.47 9.37 -7.55
N ARG A 86 -11.71 9.55 -8.00
CA ARG A 86 -12.75 10.28 -7.24
C ARG A 86 -13.28 9.48 -6.05
N ARG A 87 -13.12 8.16 -6.08
CA ARG A 87 -13.49 7.24 -5.00
C ARG A 87 -12.36 7.06 -3.98
N PHE A 88 -11.13 7.41 -4.38
CA PHE A 88 -10.00 7.36 -3.48
C PHE A 88 -10.20 8.30 -2.28
N ALA A 89 -10.01 7.76 -1.08
CA ALA A 89 -10.12 8.51 0.15
C ALA A 89 -8.84 8.33 0.98
N PRO A 90 -7.95 9.34 1.05
CA PRO A 90 -6.73 9.26 1.86
C PRO A 90 -6.98 8.87 3.33
N ARG A 91 -8.14 9.26 3.91
CA ARG A 91 -8.56 8.85 5.27
C ARG A 91 -8.76 7.35 5.42
N ARG A 92 -9.18 6.67 4.36
CA ARG A 92 -9.39 5.23 4.36
C ARG A 92 -8.04 4.50 4.37
N LEU A 93 -7.13 4.88 3.48
CA LEU A 93 -5.77 4.35 3.46
C LEU A 93 -5.02 4.60 4.77
N ALA A 94 -5.14 5.80 5.34
CA ALA A 94 -4.50 6.14 6.62
C ALA A 94 -4.94 5.21 7.76
N ARG A 95 -6.24 4.88 7.86
CA ARG A 95 -6.73 3.94 8.87
C ARG A 95 -6.13 2.55 8.70
N TYR A 96 -6.03 2.05 7.47
CA TYR A 96 -5.39 0.75 7.25
C TYR A 96 -3.93 0.71 7.62
N CYS A 97 -3.20 1.78 7.33
CA CYS A 97 -1.78 1.83 7.69
C CYS A 97 -1.61 1.76 9.20
N LEU A 98 -2.49 2.41 9.96
CA LEU A 98 -2.54 2.31 11.42
C LEU A 98 -2.90 0.91 11.89
N ASP A 99 -3.93 0.32 11.29
CA ASP A 99 -4.38 -1.04 11.59
C ASP A 99 -3.27 -2.08 11.30
N LEU A 100 -2.55 -1.94 10.17
CA LEU A 100 -1.41 -2.77 9.78
C LEU A 100 -0.24 -2.62 10.74
N ALA A 101 0.09 -1.37 11.11
CA ALA A 101 1.14 -1.04 12.06
C ALA A 101 0.88 -1.71 13.41
N GLU A 102 -0.33 -1.58 13.95
CA GLU A 102 -0.72 -2.22 15.21
C GLU A 102 -0.72 -3.75 15.11
N MET A 103 -1.23 -4.30 14.01
CA MET A 103 -1.30 -5.75 13.79
C MET A 103 0.09 -6.39 13.76
N LEU A 104 1.03 -5.75 13.08
CA LEU A 104 2.39 -6.27 12.84
C LEU A 104 3.39 -5.77 13.87
N GLY A 105 3.00 -4.87 14.78
CA GLY A 105 3.86 -4.30 15.80
C GLY A 105 5.00 -3.45 15.21
N THR A 106 4.72 -2.69 14.15
CA THR A 106 5.71 -1.89 13.43
C THR A 106 5.22 -0.47 13.20
N ASP A 107 6.11 0.51 13.26
CA ASP A 107 5.84 1.91 12.88
C ASP A 107 6.26 2.20 11.43
N ARG A 108 6.72 1.18 10.69
CA ARG A 108 7.28 1.31 9.34
C ARG A 108 6.30 0.82 8.28
N VAL A 109 5.40 1.69 7.85
CA VAL A 109 4.43 1.41 6.79
C VAL A 109 4.61 2.40 5.65
N VAL A 110 4.78 1.90 4.43
CA VAL A 110 4.86 2.66 3.18
C VAL A 110 3.52 2.53 2.45
N PRO A 111 2.64 3.53 2.51
CA PRO A 111 1.40 3.56 1.73
C PRO A 111 1.67 3.85 0.25
N VAL A 112 1.20 2.96 -0.63
CA VAL A 112 1.35 3.07 -2.08
C VAL A 112 -0.01 2.94 -2.75
N VAL A 113 -0.33 3.88 -3.63
CA VAL A 113 -1.59 3.87 -4.40
C VAL A 113 -1.26 3.87 -5.88
N VAL A 114 -1.77 2.88 -6.60
CA VAL A 114 -1.61 2.73 -8.04
C VAL A 114 -2.90 3.16 -8.72
N PHE A 115 -2.88 4.33 -9.34
CA PHE A 115 -3.99 4.86 -10.11
C PHE A 115 -3.89 4.39 -11.57
N LEU A 116 -4.89 3.64 -12.05
CA LEU A 116 -4.86 3.10 -13.42
C LEU A 116 -5.07 4.18 -14.50
N ARG A 117 -5.72 5.29 -14.16
CA ARG A 117 -6.07 6.37 -15.11
C ARG A 117 -5.26 7.63 -14.82
N SER A 118 -4.93 8.40 -15.85
CA SER A 118 -4.24 9.71 -15.81
C SER A 118 -4.97 10.75 -14.96
N GLY A 119 -4.24 11.73 -14.41
CA GLY A 119 -4.82 12.89 -13.72
C GLY A 119 -4.10 13.33 -12.45
N ALA A 120 -4.72 14.23 -11.67
CA ALA A 120 -4.20 14.63 -10.37
C ALA A 120 -4.64 13.64 -9.26
N ALA A 121 -3.70 13.15 -8.46
CA ALA A 121 -4.01 12.35 -7.28
C ALA A 121 -4.55 13.26 -6.16
N PRO A 122 -5.48 12.79 -5.31
CA PRO A 122 -5.91 13.56 -4.15
C PRO A 122 -4.73 13.96 -3.26
N GLY A 123 -4.74 15.17 -2.70
CA GLY A 123 -3.67 15.62 -1.81
C GLY A 123 -3.55 14.79 -0.52
N PRO A 124 -2.48 15.00 0.26
CA PRO A 124 -2.29 14.34 1.54
C PRO A 124 -3.43 14.67 2.52
N LEU A 125 -3.69 13.76 3.46
CA LEU A 125 -4.63 14.00 4.53
C LEU A 125 -3.97 14.84 5.63
N THR A 126 -4.59 15.95 5.99
CA THR A 126 -4.23 16.73 7.18
C THR A 126 -5.42 16.83 8.12
N LEU A 127 -5.24 16.43 9.38
CA LEU A 127 -6.21 16.62 10.46
C LEU A 127 -5.66 17.63 11.46
N GLY A 128 -6.48 18.61 11.81
CA GLY A 128 -6.07 19.73 12.64
C GLY A 128 -7.21 20.70 12.93
N THR A 129 -6.89 21.82 13.56
CA THR A 129 -7.84 22.88 13.91
C THR A 129 -7.79 24.08 12.97
N GLY A 130 -7.04 23.98 11.87
CA GLY A 130 -6.69 25.10 10.99
C GLY A 130 -5.49 25.93 11.49
N ARG A 131 -5.23 25.95 12.81
CA ARG A 131 -4.04 26.59 13.39
C ARG A 131 -2.84 25.65 13.54
N ARG A 132 -3.12 24.37 13.76
CA ARG A 132 -2.11 23.33 13.95
C ARG A 132 -2.57 22.03 13.32
N ALA A 133 -1.64 21.34 12.65
CA ALA A 133 -1.82 19.96 12.22
C ALA A 133 -1.40 19.01 13.36
N TYR A 134 -2.23 18.01 13.65
CA TYR A 134 -1.91 16.94 14.60
C TYR A 134 -1.62 15.61 13.90
N LEU A 135 -2.16 15.44 12.69
CA LEU A 135 -1.86 14.30 11.83
C LEU A 135 -1.70 14.81 10.40
N ARG A 136 -0.60 14.39 9.78
CA ARG A 136 -0.37 14.50 8.36
C ARG A 136 -0.07 13.11 7.85
N PHE A 137 -0.82 12.68 6.85
CA PHE A 137 -0.66 11.38 6.23
C PHE A 137 -0.38 11.59 4.74
N GLU A 138 0.77 11.09 4.32
CA GLU A 138 1.26 11.11 2.95
C GLU A 138 1.27 9.69 2.39
N TYR A 139 1.26 9.59 1.07
CA TYR A 139 1.29 8.33 0.36
C TYR A 139 1.97 8.49 -0.98
N LEU A 140 2.58 7.40 -1.45
CA LEU A 140 3.16 7.34 -2.79
C LEU A 140 2.03 7.15 -3.79
N ALA A 141 1.87 8.11 -4.70
CA ALA A 141 0.91 8.05 -5.78
C ALA A 141 1.63 7.68 -7.07
N CYS A 142 1.39 6.47 -7.58
CA CYS A 142 1.82 6.07 -8.91
C CYS A 142 0.63 6.14 -9.86
N ALA A 143 0.81 6.79 -11.02
CA ALA A 143 -0.23 6.95 -12.01
C ALA A 143 0.16 6.26 -13.31
N LEU A 144 -0.39 5.07 -13.57
CA LEU A 144 -0.03 4.28 -14.74
C LEU A 144 -0.37 4.98 -16.06
N GLY A 145 -1.48 5.71 -16.10
CA GLY A 145 -1.88 6.46 -17.29
C GLY A 145 -1.06 7.73 -17.56
N ASP A 146 -0.20 8.15 -16.63
CA ASP A 146 0.65 9.34 -16.77
C ASP A 146 2.11 8.97 -17.14
N MET A 147 2.42 7.68 -17.27
CA MET A 147 3.73 7.15 -17.69
C MET A 147 3.76 6.88 -19.20
#